data_AF-B7FYW3-F1
#
_entry.id   AF-B7FYW3-F1
#
_cell.length_a   1.000
_cell.length_b   1.000
_cell.length_c   1.000
_cell.angle_alpha   90.00
_cell.angle_beta   90.00
_cell.angle_gamma   90.00
#
_symmetry.space_group_name_H-M   'P 1'
#
loop_
_entity.id
_entity.type
_entity.pdbx_description
1 polymer ?
#
loop_
_entity_poly.entity_id
_entity_poly.type
_entity_poly.pdbx_seq_one_letter_code
_entity_poly.pdbx_strand_id
1 'polypeptide(L)'
;MVHIEEVKNVPTGIQPEAKEISKKEASNVEKYNDLLSTMQKTKEKWDEEDGVEDEQDALLSQAIEFAIEQGRGWAPGEKDAYLEKILDDDFIPPMFCSTPEELEKTGLQEAFTSLIYDGESPTSLMLSFKKKGNEAFTNGKRNEAKNMQYYRDAINHYYEAFAWAQKIEPMMAGDLAQADTDEPTYTEDELDELRSNICNNVALAHTQLKNWGFVRDECQKALTFNNNNVKAWYRLAKAYQMLQRWEEAGDAIESGLAVDGEENNKDLRKLQKLLSDRIQKARKFRQQRERKRAERVMKIKKVWKHCQETGGIKLGRIPLVATVTDAEEDDDDRDESRWHFHLPHTGQLPSEEHGVWAWPCMFLYPSHNQSDYVKHFAESEMLALRMAEMFPELEDLGGETPMPWDYNNEFSCSQLAVYFEIQVPDTEERVIHPEHVELLRDQATTMRFYESCRALQGDEGTAMAEVVRAVERKHLYQQRKAWTKRHGSLWAKPDPCSVVRVHPAMTLRGVLTDHRMVVPNAWLIVFQFLVTFVIFPESHPAHAAYLKEHECVGLLEPTE
;
A
#
# COMPACT_ATOMS: atom_id res chain seq x y z
N MET A 1 -35.75 5.18 94.46
CA MET A 1 -36.39 3.88 94.78
C MET A 1 -36.59 3.16 93.46
N VAL A 2 -35.87 2.04 93.28
CA VAL A 2 -36.05 0.97 92.26
C VAL A 2 -35.66 1.41 90.82
N HIS A 3 -34.43 1.23 90.29
CA HIS A 3 -33.65 0.01 89.92
C HIS A 3 -34.49 -1.00 89.10
N ILE A 4 -34.16 -1.45 87.88
CA ILE A 4 -33.02 -2.26 87.37
C ILE A 4 -33.10 -2.20 85.81
N GLU A 5 -32.05 -1.83 85.05
CA GLU A 5 -31.14 -2.66 84.19
C GLU A 5 -31.86 -3.70 83.26
N GLU A 6 -31.54 -3.93 81.97
CA GLU A 6 -30.24 -4.10 81.33
C GLU A 6 -30.17 -3.71 79.82
N VAL A 7 -28.97 -3.24 79.51
CA VAL A 7 -28.18 -3.04 78.28
C VAL A 7 -28.24 -4.20 77.24
N LYS A 8 -28.31 -3.89 75.92
CA LYS A 8 -27.22 -4.08 74.92
C LYS A 8 -27.61 -3.89 73.43
N ASN A 9 -26.85 -2.98 72.80
CA ASN A 9 -26.44 -2.80 71.40
C ASN A 9 -27.36 -2.19 70.30
N VAL A 10 -27.01 -0.92 70.03
CA VAL A 10 -27.15 0.02 68.89
C VAL A 10 -26.28 -0.46 67.67
N PRO A 11 -26.40 0.06 66.40
CA PRO A 11 -27.12 1.24 65.92
C PRO A 11 -27.99 1.09 64.66
N THR A 12 -29.09 1.83 64.63
CA THR A 12 -29.58 2.52 63.43
C THR A 12 -29.47 4.02 63.68
N GLY A 13 -28.66 4.70 62.87
CA GLY A 13 -28.56 6.15 62.86
C GLY A 13 -28.43 6.64 61.42
N ILE A 14 -29.49 7.24 60.89
CA ILE A 14 -29.41 8.22 59.80
C ILE A 14 -30.49 9.29 60.05
N GLN A 15 -30.04 10.50 60.33
CA GLN A 15 -30.63 11.77 59.90
C GLN A 15 -29.45 12.66 59.43
N PRO A 16 -29.65 13.83 58.83
CA PRO A 16 -30.26 14.10 57.52
C PRO A 16 -29.34 15.02 56.66
N GLU A 17 -29.19 14.79 55.35
CA GLU A 17 -28.43 15.71 54.46
C GLU A 17 -29.25 16.09 53.23
N ALA A 18 -29.94 17.23 53.31
CA ALA A 18 -30.50 17.93 52.17
C ALA A 18 -30.03 19.38 52.23
N LYS A 19 -28.85 19.69 51.64
CA LYS A 19 -28.43 21.07 51.33
C LYS A 19 -27.25 21.29 50.37
N GLU A 20 -26.77 20.29 49.62
CA GLU A 20 -25.58 20.48 48.74
C GLU A 20 -25.83 20.46 47.22
N ILE A 21 -27.06 20.25 46.74
CA ILE A 21 -27.31 20.06 45.29
C ILE A 21 -27.44 21.39 44.51
N SER A 22 -27.76 22.53 45.14
CA SER A 22 -28.10 23.75 44.37
C SER A 22 -26.94 24.58 43.82
N LYS A 23 -25.68 24.35 44.25
CA LYS A 23 -24.53 25.17 43.80
C LYS A 23 -23.89 24.68 42.50
N LYS A 24 -23.92 23.38 42.22
CA LYS A 24 -23.34 22.81 40.99
C LYS A 24 -24.22 23.08 39.76
N GLU A 25 -25.54 23.03 39.92
CA GLU A 25 -26.47 23.33 38.83
C GLU A 25 -26.44 24.83 38.46
N ALA A 26 -26.38 25.73 39.46
CA ALA A 26 -26.22 27.17 39.22
C ALA A 26 -24.92 27.50 38.47
N SER A 27 -23.80 26.83 38.82
CA SER A 27 -22.51 27.03 38.14
C SER A 27 -22.50 26.56 36.69
N ASN A 28 -23.28 25.54 36.33
CA ASN A 28 -23.37 25.04 34.95
C ASN A 28 -24.26 25.93 34.08
N VAL A 29 -25.32 26.51 34.66
CA VAL A 29 -26.18 27.47 33.96
C VAL A 29 -25.43 28.78 33.69
N GLU A 30 -24.61 29.27 34.63
CA GLU A 30 -23.75 30.44 34.41
C GLU A 30 -22.75 30.22 33.28
N LYS A 31 -22.09 29.06 33.21
CA LYS A 31 -21.15 28.73 32.13
C LYS A 31 -21.83 28.62 30.77
N TYR A 32 -23.06 28.09 30.73
CA TYR A 32 -23.85 27.97 29.51
C TYR A 32 -24.28 29.35 28.99
N ASN A 33 -24.71 30.24 29.88
CA ASN A 33 -25.09 31.61 29.52
C ASN A 33 -23.87 32.45 29.09
N ASP A 34 -22.71 32.23 29.71
CA ASP A 34 -21.47 32.92 29.32
C ASP A 34 -21.00 32.49 27.91
N LEU A 35 -21.15 31.19 27.58
CA LEU A 35 -20.89 30.63 26.26
C LEU A 35 -21.85 31.21 25.19
N LEU A 36 -23.14 31.31 25.50
CA LEU A 36 -24.12 31.92 24.60
C LEU A 36 -23.81 33.40 24.35
N SER A 37 -23.37 34.14 25.37
CA SER A 37 -22.98 35.54 25.24
C SER A 37 -21.70 35.72 24.41
N THR A 38 -20.75 34.78 24.52
CA THR A 38 -19.53 34.80 23.71
C THR A 38 -19.85 34.46 22.26
N MET A 39 -20.71 33.47 22.03
CA MET A 39 -21.19 33.11 20.68
C MET A 39 -21.93 34.26 20.01
N GLN A 40 -22.81 34.96 20.72
CA GLN A 40 -23.51 36.14 20.21
C GLN A 40 -22.53 37.28 19.87
N LYS A 41 -21.54 37.54 20.72
CA LYS A 41 -20.52 38.56 20.44
C LYS A 41 -19.62 38.20 19.27
N THR A 42 -19.25 36.93 19.09
CA THR A 42 -18.53 36.49 17.88
C THR A 42 -19.39 36.60 16.63
N LYS A 43 -20.68 36.32 16.73
CA LYS A 43 -21.61 36.47 15.61
C LYS A 43 -21.78 37.93 15.22
N GLU A 44 -22.03 38.82 16.18
CA GLU A 44 -22.10 40.27 15.94
C GLU A 44 -20.78 40.80 15.37
N LYS A 45 -19.65 40.24 15.77
CA LYS A 45 -18.34 40.60 15.22
C LYS A 45 -18.11 40.10 13.80
N TRP A 46 -18.65 38.93 13.44
CA TRP A 46 -18.67 38.45 12.05
C TRP A 46 -19.64 39.28 11.19
N ASP A 47 -20.81 39.61 11.74
CA ASP A 47 -21.82 40.44 11.08
C ASP A 47 -21.32 41.91 10.89
N GLU A 48 -20.42 42.40 11.75
CA GLU A 48 -19.74 43.71 11.60
C GLU A 48 -18.51 43.67 10.66
N GLU A 49 -17.87 42.51 10.49
CA GLU A 49 -16.69 42.32 9.63
C GLU A 49 -17.08 42.01 8.16
N ASP A 50 -18.26 41.46 7.90
CA ASP A 50 -18.78 41.12 6.55
C ASP A 50 -19.68 42.22 5.94
N GLY A 51 -19.15 43.44 5.86
CA GLY A 51 -19.77 44.59 5.20
C GLY A 51 -19.64 44.62 3.66
N VAL A 52 -19.60 43.46 2.98
CA VAL A 52 -19.59 43.36 1.51
C VAL A 52 -20.46 42.18 1.10
N GLU A 53 -21.53 42.45 0.35
CA GLU A 53 -22.47 41.44 -0.19
C GLU A 53 -21.72 40.28 -0.87
N ASP A 54 -21.96 39.04 -0.40
CA ASP A 54 -21.38 37.82 -0.95
C ASP A 54 -21.70 37.69 -2.45
N GLU A 55 -20.67 37.83 -3.30
CA GLU A 55 -20.76 37.60 -4.75
C GLU A 55 -21.40 36.24 -5.09
N GLN A 56 -21.31 35.27 -4.17
CA GLN A 56 -21.88 33.92 -4.32
C GLN A 56 -23.41 33.90 -4.21
N ASP A 57 -24.01 34.70 -3.31
CA ASP A 57 -25.46 34.80 -3.17
C ASP A 57 -26.09 35.60 -4.33
N ALA A 58 -25.36 36.59 -4.83
CA ALA A 58 -25.73 37.32 -6.05
C ALA A 58 -25.66 36.40 -7.30
N LEU A 59 -24.61 35.58 -7.41
CA LEU A 59 -24.46 34.59 -8.49
C LEU A 59 -25.52 33.50 -8.42
N LEU A 60 -25.87 33.03 -7.22
CA LEU A 60 -26.91 32.03 -7.01
C LEU A 60 -28.29 32.59 -7.39
N SER A 61 -28.57 33.84 -7.01
CA SER A 61 -29.82 34.53 -7.38
C SER A 61 -29.93 34.74 -8.89
N GLN A 62 -28.85 35.17 -9.55
CA GLN A 62 -28.81 35.29 -11.02
C GLN A 62 -28.95 33.93 -11.73
N ALA A 63 -28.34 32.87 -11.19
CA ALA A 63 -28.48 31.53 -11.74
C ALA A 63 -29.92 30.99 -11.62
N ILE A 64 -30.60 31.32 -10.52
CA ILE A 64 -32.01 30.97 -10.30
C ILE A 64 -32.92 31.76 -11.25
N GLU A 65 -32.71 33.07 -11.41
CA GLU A 65 -33.46 33.89 -12.37
C GLU A 65 -33.26 33.39 -13.81
N PHE A 66 -32.04 33.07 -14.20
CA PHE A 66 -31.74 32.53 -15.53
C PHE A 66 -32.39 31.16 -15.77
N ALA A 67 -32.49 30.30 -14.74
CA ALA A 67 -33.18 29.02 -14.83
C ALA A 67 -34.71 29.19 -14.97
N ILE A 68 -35.28 30.22 -14.34
CA ILE A 68 -36.70 30.58 -14.46
C ILE A 68 -36.99 31.14 -15.87
N GLU A 69 -36.13 32.00 -16.42
CA GLU A 69 -36.27 32.51 -17.79
C GLU A 69 -36.20 31.41 -18.87
N GLN A 70 -35.44 30.34 -18.62
CA GLN A 70 -35.39 29.17 -19.50
C GLN A 70 -36.52 28.15 -19.27
N GLY A 71 -37.48 28.45 -18.39
CA GLY A 71 -38.63 27.58 -18.09
C GLY A 71 -38.25 26.29 -17.36
N ARG A 72 -37.10 26.26 -16.67
CA ARG A 72 -36.62 25.10 -15.88
C ARG A 72 -36.80 25.28 -14.36
N GLY A 73 -37.52 26.31 -13.94
CA GLY A 73 -37.87 26.58 -12.54
C GLY A 73 -39.38 26.53 -12.30
N TRP A 74 -39.78 26.68 -11.05
CA TRP A 74 -41.19 26.80 -10.68
C TRP A 74 -41.79 28.10 -11.21
N ALA A 75 -43.01 28.03 -11.75
CA ALA A 75 -43.75 29.24 -12.13
C ALA A 75 -44.07 30.08 -10.88
N PRO A 76 -44.26 31.41 -11.01
CA PRO A 76 -44.62 32.26 -9.87
C PRO A 76 -45.85 31.72 -9.13
N GLY A 77 -45.68 31.33 -7.86
CA GLY A 77 -46.71 30.76 -6.99
C GLY A 77 -46.82 29.22 -6.99
N GLU A 78 -46.12 28.51 -7.88
CA GLU A 78 -46.15 27.04 -7.95
C GLU A 78 -45.33 26.39 -6.82
N LYS A 79 -44.24 27.04 -6.42
CA LYS A 79 -43.44 26.72 -5.23
C LYS A 79 -44.29 26.68 -3.97
N ASP A 80 -45.05 27.76 -3.77
CA ASP A 80 -45.81 27.99 -2.56
C ASP A 80 -46.99 27.01 -2.51
N ALA A 81 -47.65 26.76 -3.65
CA ALA A 81 -48.67 25.73 -3.78
C ALA A 81 -48.15 24.30 -3.55
N TYR A 82 -46.91 24.00 -3.95
CA TYR A 82 -46.27 22.71 -3.69
C TYR A 82 -45.91 22.52 -2.21
N LEU A 83 -45.39 23.56 -1.56
CA LEU A 83 -45.08 23.55 -0.13
C LEU A 83 -46.34 23.45 0.73
N GLU A 84 -47.41 24.16 0.35
CA GLU A 84 -48.70 24.09 1.02
C GLU A 84 -49.34 22.70 0.88
N LYS A 85 -49.10 22.02 -0.24
CA LYS A 85 -49.54 20.65 -0.49
C LYS A 85 -48.75 19.58 0.28
N ILE A 86 -47.46 19.82 0.57
CA ILE A 86 -46.64 18.90 1.38
C ILE A 86 -46.93 19.03 2.87
N LEU A 87 -47.38 20.20 3.31
CA LEU A 87 -47.74 20.48 4.70
C LEU A 87 -49.21 20.12 5.02
N ASP A 88 -49.96 19.61 4.04
CA ASP A 88 -51.30 19.09 4.22
C ASP A 88 -51.22 17.69 4.84
N ASP A 89 -51.85 17.51 6.01
CA ASP A 89 -51.77 16.29 6.82
C ASP A 89 -52.31 15.03 6.09
N ASP A 90 -53.11 15.22 5.03
CA ASP A 90 -53.66 14.14 4.18
C ASP A 90 -52.79 13.82 2.94
N PHE A 91 -51.69 14.56 2.71
CA PHE A 91 -50.82 14.35 1.55
C PHE A 91 -49.57 13.52 1.90
N ILE A 92 -49.57 12.26 1.49
CA ILE A 92 -48.41 11.36 1.59
C ILE A 92 -47.62 11.46 0.27
N PRO A 93 -46.37 11.98 0.26
CA PRO A 93 -45.54 12.01 -0.94
C PRO A 93 -45.31 10.58 -1.49
N PRO A 94 -45.05 10.41 -2.80
CA PRO A 94 -44.88 9.08 -3.39
C PRO A 94 -43.76 8.30 -2.67
N MET A 95 -44.16 7.21 -2.03
CA MET A 95 -43.37 6.27 -1.20
C MET A 95 -42.20 5.56 -1.89
N PHE A 96 -41.83 5.94 -3.12
CA PHE A 96 -40.84 5.21 -3.92
C PHE A 96 -39.67 6.10 -4.30
N CYS A 97 -38.52 5.80 -3.69
CA CYS A 97 -37.22 6.28 -4.14
C CYS A 97 -37.02 5.89 -5.60
N SER A 98 -36.63 6.85 -6.45
CA SER A 98 -36.44 6.61 -7.88
C SER A 98 -35.02 6.10 -8.16
N THR A 99 -34.10 6.29 -7.21
CA THR A 99 -32.72 5.81 -7.29
C THR A 99 -32.34 4.94 -6.08
N PRO A 100 -31.43 3.95 -6.23
CA PRO A 100 -30.97 3.12 -5.12
C PRO A 100 -30.30 3.89 -3.98
N GLU A 101 -29.58 4.99 -4.29
CA GLU A 101 -28.90 5.82 -3.30
C GLU A 101 -29.87 6.62 -2.41
N GLU A 102 -31.05 6.98 -2.93
CA GLU A 102 -32.13 7.60 -2.14
C GLU A 102 -32.76 6.59 -1.18
N LEU A 103 -32.84 5.31 -1.57
CA LEU A 103 -33.41 4.25 -0.74
C LEU A 103 -32.51 3.91 0.46
N GLU A 104 -31.20 3.91 0.27
CA GLU A 104 -30.22 3.68 1.35
C GLU A 104 -30.19 4.85 2.35
N LYS A 105 -30.30 6.09 1.89
CA LYS A 105 -30.25 7.29 2.76
C LYS A 105 -31.53 7.53 3.57
N THR A 106 -32.66 7.01 3.13
CA THR A 106 -33.98 7.25 3.75
C THR A 106 -34.29 6.29 4.90
N GLY A 107 -33.51 5.23 5.10
CA GLY A 107 -33.81 4.17 6.06
C GLY A 107 -35.03 3.31 5.69
N LEU A 108 -35.67 3.59 4.54
CA LEU A 108 -36.83 2.84 4.03
C LEU A 108 -36.47 1.38 3.71
N GLN A 109 -35.23 1.11 3.28
CA GLN A 109 -34.75 -0.26 3.08
C GLN A 109 -34.82 -1.09 4.37
N GLU A 110 -34.43 -0.51 5.50
CA GLU A 110 -34.52 -1.16 6.81
C GLU A 110 -35.98 -1.34 7.22
N ALA A 111 -36.83 -0.33 7.02
CA ALA A 111 -38.26 -0.41 7.31
C ALA A 111 -38.99 -1.48 6.46
N PHE A 112 -38.70 -1.60 5.16
CA PHE A 112 -39.24 -2.65 4.30
C PHE A 112 -38.70 -4.04 4.66
N THR A 113 -37.43 -4.13 5.03
CA THR A 113 -36.84 -5.40 5.51
C THR A 113 -37.51 -5.84 6.81
N SER A 114 -37.84 -4.90 7.70
CA SER A 114 -38.63 -5.17 8.91
C SER A 114 -40.06 -5.63 8.59
N LEU A 115 -40.72 -5.03 7.59
CA LEU A 115 -42.06 -5.44 7.14
C LEU A 115 -42.10 -6.83 6.49
N ILE A 116 -41.03 -7.27 5.79
CA ILE A 116 -40.96 -8.62 5.18
C ILE A 116 -40.94 -9.71 6.26
N TYR A 117 -40.37 -9.42 7.43
CA TYR A 117 -40.21 -10.36 8.54
C TYR A 117 -41.01 -9.96 9.78
N ASP A 118 -42.08 -9.17 9.60
CA ASP A 118 -42.88 -8.58 10.69
C ASP A 118 -43.28 -9.66 11.71
N GLY A 119 -42.70 -9.58 12.92
CA GLY A 119 -42.95 -10.50 14.04
C GLY A 119 -41.89 -11.59 14.28
N GLU A 120 -40.84 -11.72 13.47
CA GLU A 120 -39.74 -12.65 13.73
C GLU A 120 -38.50 -11.92 14.26
N SER A 121 -37.96 -12.36 15.40
CA SER A 121 -36.72 -11.77 15.92
C SER A 121 -35.50 -12.14 15.08
N PRO A 122 -34.42 -11.32 15.12
CA PRO A 122 -33.17 -11.61 14.43
C PRO A 122 -32.61 -13.01 14.74
N THR A 123 -32.80 -13.47 15.98
CA THR A 123 -32.42 -14.82 16.40
C THR A 123 -33.24 -15.91 15.70
N SER A 124 -34.56 -15.75 15.66
CA SER A 124 -35.46 -16.68 14.97
C SER A 124 -35.11 -16.78 13.48
N LEU A 125 -34.88 -15.64 12.84
CA LEU A 125 -34.48 -15.54 11.44
C LEU A 125 -33.15 -16.22 11.16
N MET A 126 -32.12 -15.96 11.98
CA MET A 126 -30.83 -16.65 11.87
C MET A 126 -31.00 -18.18 11.91
N LEU A 127 -31.77 -18.69 12.87
CA LEU A 127 -32.00 -20.14 13.03
C LEU A 127 -32.80 -20.72 11.86
N SER A 128 -33.81 -19.99 11.38
CA SER A 128 -34.65 -20.41 10.25
C SER A 128 -33.83 -20.50 8.96
N PHE A 129 -33.02 -19.50 8.66
CA PHE A 129 -32.12 -19.50 7.50
C PHE A 129 -31.01 -20.54 7.60
N LYS A 130 -30.43 -20.73 8.80
CA LYS A 130 -29.47 -21.83 9.04
C LYS A 130 -30.10 -23.19 8.78
N LYS A 131 -31.35 -23.41 9.19
CA LYS A 131 -32.10 -24.65 8.93
C LYS A 131 -32.38 -24.83 7.43
N LYS A 132 -32.86 -23.79 6.74
CA LYS A 132 -33.06 -23.79 5.27
C LYS A 132 -31.77 -24.14 4.53
N GLY A 133 -30.63 -23.56 4.94
CA GLY A 133 -29.31 -23.87 4.39
C GLY A 133 -28.91 -25.34 4.59
N ASN A 134 -29.12 -25.89 5.78
CA ASN A 134 -28.86 -27.31 6.06
C ASN A 134 -29.74 -28.24 5.22
N GLU A 135 -31.03 -27.92 5.08
CA GLU A 135 -31.97 -28.67 4.26
C GLU A 135 -31.55 -28.64 2.78
N ALA A 136 -31.28 -27.45 2.23
CA ALA A 136 -30.77 -27.28 0.87
C ALA A 136 -29.49 -28.08 0.62
N PHE A 137 -28.55 -28.06 1.57
CA PHE A 137 -27.31 -28.85 1.48
C PHE A 137 -27.57 -30.36 1.48
N THR A 138 -28.45 -30.85 2.36
CA THR A 138 -28.80 -32.28 2.39
C THR A 138 -29.56 -32.74 1.15
N ASN A 139 -30.44 -31.89 0.61
CA ASN A 139 -31.14 -32.12 -0.65
C ASN A 139 -30.15 -32.18 -1.82
N GLY A 140 -29.17 -31.27 -1.86
CA GLY A 140 -28.08 -31.31 -2.83
C GLY A 140 -27.25 -32.60 -2.77
N LYS A 141 -27.06 -33.17 -1.57
CA LYS A 141 -26.34 -34.45 -1.39
C LYS A 141 -27.18 -35.66 -1.81
N ARG A 142 -28.49 -35.63 -1.60
CA ARG A 142 -29.43 -36.70 -1.99
C ARG A 142 -29.77 -36.68 -3.48
N ASN A 143 -29.59 -35.55 -4.14
CA ASN A 143 -29.92 -35.39 -5.55
C ASN A 143 -29.01 -36.24 -6.46
N GLU A 144 -29.60 -37.22 -7.14
CA GLU A 144 -28.92 -38.09 -8.11
C GLU A 144 -28.49 -37.32 -9.37
N ALA A 145 -29.23 -36.27 -9.74
CA ALA A 145 -28.94 -35.44 -10.92
C ALA A 145 -27.76 -34.47 -10.73
N LYS A 146 -27.14 -34.42 -9.54
CA LYS A 146 -26.00 -33.56 -9.20
C LYS A 146 -26.20 -32.08 -9.57
N ASN A 147 -27.41 -31.57 -9.42
CA ASN A 147 -27.68 -30.15 -9.67
C ASN A 147 -26.92 -29.29 -8.65
N MET A 148 -26.02 -28.44 -9.15
CA MET A 148 -25.19 -27.56 -8.33
C MET A 148 -25.98 -26.41 -7.68
N GLN A 149 -27.21 -26.14 -8.16
CA GLN A 149 -28.04 -25.06 -7.66
C GLN A 149 -28.36 -25.22 -6.16
N TYR A 150 -28.62 -26.43 -5.68
CA TYR A 150 -28.88 -26.68 -4.26
C TYR A 150 -27.75 -26.22 -3.33
N TYR A 151 -26.49 -26.31 -3.79
CA TYR A 151 -25.35 -25.81 -3.02
C TYR A 151 -25.24 -24.29 -3.08
N ARG A 152 -25.63 -23.66 -4.20
CA ARG A 152 -25.71 -22.19 -4.32
C ARG A 152 -26.81 -21.61 -3.43
N ASP A 153 -27.98 -22.25 -3.43
CA ASP A 153 -29.10 -21.86 -2.56
C ASP A 153 -28.74 -22.03 -1.08
N ALA A 154 -28.06 -23.13 -0.73
CA ALA A 154 -27.54 -23.33 0.62
C ALA A 154 -26.56 -22.22 1.03
N ILE A 155 -25.64 -21.81 0.13
CA ILE A 155 -24.70 -20.71 0.38
C ILE A 155 -25.45 -19.41 0.66
N ASN A 156 -26.45 -19.07 -0.16
CA ASN A 156 -27.24 -17.85 0.01
C ASN A 156 -27.94 -17.84 1.38
N HIS A 157 -28.61 -18.94 1.75
CA HIS A 157 -29.27 -19.03 3.06
C HIS A 157 -28.31 -18.98 4.23
N TYR A 158 -27.09 -19.51 4.10
CA TYR A 158 -26.09 -19.36 5.16
C TYR A 158 -25.55 -17.93 5.26
N TYR A 159 -25.38 -17.20 4.14
CA TYR A 159 -25.01 -15.78 4.19
C TYR A 159 -26.12 -14.93 4.81
N GLU A 160 -27.39 -15.20 4.51
CA GLU A 160 -28.54 -14.58 5.17
C GLU A 160 -28.53 -14.87 6.68
N ALA A 161 -28.30 -16.13 7.07
CA ALA A 161 -28.17 -16.49 8.47
C ALA A 161 -27.00 -15.76 9.16
N PHE A 162 -25.87 -15.61 8.50
CA PHE A 162 -24.73 -14.89 9.03
C PHE A 162 -25.01 -13.38 9.20
N ALA A 163 -25.68 -12.76 8.22
CA ALA A 163 -26.08 -11.35 8.30
C ALA A 163 -27.03 -11.10 9.48
N TRP A 164 -27.98 -12.01 9.73
CA TRP A 164 -28.84 -11.93 10.92
C TRP A 164 -28.06 -12.17 12.22
N ALA A 165 -27.11 -13.10 12.24
CA ALA A 165 -26.24 -13.35 13.40
C ALA A 165 -25.37 -12.14 13.79
N GLN A 166 -25.06 -11.24 12.85
CA GLN A 166 -24.33 -9.99 13.13
C GLN A 166 -25.22 -8.93 13.78
N LYS A 167 -26.53 -8.97 13.55
CA LYS A 167 -27.51 -8.02 14.10
C LYS A 167 -27.98 -8.38 15.52
N ILE A 168 -27.62 -9.56 16.04
CA ILE A 168 -27.98 -10.00 17.38
C ILE A 168 -27.09 -9.26 18.40
N GLU A 169 -27.71 -8.57 19.35
CA GLU A 169 -27.03 -7.96 20.49
C GLU A 169 -26.76 -9.05 21.56
N PRO A 170 -25.49 -9.27 21.96
CA PRO A 170 -25.17 -10.26 22.98
C PRO A 170 -25.61 -9.77 24.37
N MET A 171 -26.14 -10.69 25.20
CA MET A 171 -26.50 -10.39 26.58
C MET A 171 -25.40 -10.83 27.56
N MET A 172 -25.23 -10.07 28.64
CA MET A 172 -24.30 -10.43 29.73
C MET A 172 -24.81 -11.68 30.46
N ALA A 173 -23.90 -12.59 30.83
CA ALA A 173 -24.24 -13.89 31.40
C ALA A 173 -25.12 -13.85 32.67
N GLY A 174 -25.15 -12.73 33.39
CA GLY A 174 -26.00 -12.51 34.57
C GLY A 174 -27.47 -12.17 34.26
N ASP A 175 -27.76 -11.64 33.07
CA ASP A 175 -29.09 -11.14 32.68
C ASP A 175 -29.91 -12.17 31.90
N LEU A 176 -29.27 -13.25 31.43
CA LEU A 176 -29.92 -14.38 30.75
C LEU A 176 -31.03 -15.04 31.57
N ALA A 177 -30.94 -14.97 32.90
CA ALA A 177 -31.93 -15.53 33.81
C ALA A 177 -33.20 -14.65 33.98
N GLN A 178 -33.19 -13.42 33.45
CA GLN A 178 -34.28 -12.44 33.54
C GLN A 178 -35.00 -12.20 32.20
N ALA A 179 -34.55 -12.84 31.12
CA ALA A 179 -35.23 -12.80 29.83
C ALA A 179 -36.49 -13.69 29.84
N ASP A 180 -37.63 -13.09 30.17
CA ASP A 180 -38.97 -13.73 30.15
C ASP A 180 -39.54 -13.80 28.71
N THR A 181 -38.72 -14.28 27.77
CA THR A 181 -39.08 -14.40 26.34
C THR A 181 -38.87 -15.82 25.84
N ASP A 182 -39.79 -16.35 25.03
CA ASP A 182 -39.69 -17.67 24.37
C ASP A 182 -38.52 -17.78 23.37
N GLU A 183 -37.71 -16.73 23.23
CA GLU A 183 -36.64 -16.61 22.27
C GLU A 183 -35.27 -16.91 22.88
N PRO A 184 -34.40 -17.68 22.20
CA PRO A 184 -33.08 -18.01 22.73
C PRO A 184 -32.18 -16.77 22.71
N THR A 185 -31.72 -16.37 23.89
CA THR A 185 -30.68 -15.34 24.08
C THR A 185 -29.29 -16.00 24.11
N TYR A 186 -28.28 -15.32 23.57
CA TYR A 186 -26.91 -15.85 23.51
C TYR A 186 -25.93 -14.93 24.25
N THR A 187 -24.94 -15.55 24.90
CA THR A 187 -23.69 -14.86 25.27
C THR A 187 -22.87 -14.53 24.04
N GLU A 188 -21.90 -13.62 24.18
CA GLU A 188 -20.96 -13.29 23.11
C GLU A 188 -20.19 -14.53 22.61
N ASP A 189 -19.72 -15.39 23.52
CA ASP A 189 -18.99 -16.62 23.19
C ASP A 189 -19.87 -17.64 22.41
N GLU A 190 -21.13 -17.82 22.82
CA GLU A 190 -22.07 -18.72 22.13
C GLU A 190 -22.45 -18.18 20.75
N LEU A 191 -22.60 -16.86 20.61
CA LEU A 191 -22.90 -16.21 19.34
C LEU A 191 -21.71 -16.33 18.38
N ASP A 192 -20.48 -16.20 18.87
CA ASP A 192 -19.28 -16.42 18.09
C ASP A 192 -19.07 -17.88 17.68
N GLU A 193 -19.44 -18.84 18.55
CA GLU A 193 -19.50 -20.25 18.17
C GLU A 193 -20.52 -20.48 17.04
N LEU A 194 -21.69 -19.86 17.12
CA LEU A 194 -22.72 -19.94 16.07
C LEU A 194 -22.26 -19.31 14.76
N ARG A 195 -21.65 -18.13 14.79
CA ARG A 195 -21.06 -17.45 13.64
C ARG A 195 -19.97 -18.31 12.98
N SER A 196 -19.05 -18.86 13.78
CA SER A 196 -18.02 -19.80 13.30
C SER A 196 -18.64 -21.01 12.60
N ASN A 197 -19.69 -21.60 13.19
CA ASN A 197 -20.37 -22.75 12.64
C ASN A 197 -21.09 -22.43 11.32
N ILE A 198 -21.72 -21.25 11.19
CA ILE A 198 -22.35 -20.81 9.95
C ILE A 198 -21.30 -20.64 8.85
N CYS A 199 -20.21 -19.89 9.10
CA CYS A 199 -19.11 -19.73 8.14
C CYS A 199 -18.49 -21.07 7.72
N ASN A 200 -18.34 -22.01 8.67
CA ASN A 200 -17.83 -23.35 8.38
C ASN A 200 -18.79 -24.18 7.49
N ASN A 201 -20.11 -23.96 7.60
CA ASN A 201 -21.11 -24.58 6.72
C ASN A 201 -21.11 -23.93 5.33
N VAL A 202 -20.91 -22.61 5.23
CA VAL A 202 -20.68 -21.90 3.96
C VAL A 202 -19.47 -22.50 3.24
N ALA A 203 -18.34 -22.65 3.95
CA ALA A 203 -17.13 -23.26 3.43
C ALA A 203 -17.35 -24.72 2.97
N LEU A 204 -18.18 -25.49 3.69
CA LEU A 204 -18.55 -26.84 3.27
C LEU A 204 -19.34 -26.85 1.95
N ALA A 205 -20.28 -25.91 1.78
CA ALA A 205 -21.06 -25.79 0.55
C ALA A 205 -20.18 -25.38 -0.64
N HIS A 206 -19.29 -24.39 -0.45
CA HIS A 206 -18.30 -24.02 -1.48
C HIS A 206 -17.32 -25.16 -1.82
N THR A 207 -17.03 -26.05 -0.87
CA THR A 207 -16.20 -27.25 -1.14
C THR A 207 -16.87 -28.18 -2.15
N GLN A 208 -18.20 -28.32 -2.12
CA GLN A 208 -18.93 -29.13 -3.10
C GLN A 208 -18.89 -28.52 -4.50
N LEU A 209 -18.89 -27.18 -4.57
CA LEU A 209 -18.74 -26.42 -5.81
C LEU A 209 -17.28 -26.32 -6.31
N LYS A 210 -16.30 -26.79 -5.53
CA LYS A 210 -14.85 -26.68 -5.80
C LYS A 210 -14.34 -25.23 -5.87
N ASN A 211 -15.03 -24.31 -5.20
CA ASN A 211 -14.63 -22.90 -5.12
C ASN A 211 -13.60 -22.68 -4.00
N TRP A 212 -12.38 -23.21 -4.17
CA TRP A 212 -11.38 -23.29 -3.09
C TRP A 212 -10.90 -21.96 -2.52
N GLY A 213 -10.90 -20.88 -3.32
CA GLY A 213 -10.60 -19.52 -2.84
C GLY A 213 -11.60 -19.05 -1.78
N PHE A 214 -12.90 -19.18 -2.08
CA PHE A 214 -13.96 -18.88 -1.13
C PHE A 214 -13.94 -19.81 0.09
N VAL A 215 -13.63 -21.10 -0.08
CA VAL A 215 -13.46 -22.02 1.08
C VAL A 215 -12.37 -21.53 2.02
N ARG A 216 -11.22 -21.06 1.49
CA ARG A 216 -10.16 -20.49 2.32
C ARG A 216 -10.67 -19.29 3.11
N ASP A 217 -11.30 -18.33 2.44
CA ASP A 217 -11.71 -17.06 3.06
C ASP A 217 -12.80 -17.29 4.13
N GLU A 218 -13.77 -18.15 3.86
CA GLU A 218 -14.84 -18.49 4.80
C GLU A 218 -14.35 -19.32 5.99
N CYS A 219 -13.38 -20.22 5.79
CA CYS A 219 -12.72 -20.90 6.90
C CYS A 219 -11.89 -19.94 7.75
N GLN A 220 -11.20 -18.96 7.15
CA GLN A 220 -10.47 -17.94 7.92
C GLN A 220 -11.42 -17.09 8.76
N LYS A 221 -12.55 -16.65 8.19
CA LYS A 221 -13.62 -15.98 8.93
C LYS A 221 -14.18 -16.86 10.06
N ALA A 222 -14.38 -18.15 9.83
CA ALA A 222 -14.84 -19.05 10.89
C ALA A 222 -13.87 -19.14 12.08
N LEU A 223 -12.56 -19.07 11.80
CA LEU A 223 -11.49 -19.15 12.80
C LEU A 223 -11.26 -17.84 13.55
N THR A 224 -11.64 -16.69 12.98
CA THR A 224 -11.61 -15.42 13.74
C THR A 224 -12.63 -15.41 14.88
N PHE A 225 -13.77 -16.09 14.73
CA PHE A 225 -14.78 -16.24 15.78
C PHE A 225 -14.46 -17.39 16.74
N ASN A 226 -14.08 -18.55 16.22
CA ASN A 226 -13.74 -19.70 17.06
C ASN A 226 -12.52 -20.45 16.52
N ASN A 227 -11.39 -20.25 17.19
CA ASN A 227 -10.11 -20.87 16.85
C ASN A 227 -10.06 -22.39 17.14
N ASN A 228 -10.97 -22.90 17.98
CA ASN A 228 -11.03 -24.31 18.38
C ASN A 228 -11.84 -25.16 17.38
N ASN A 229 -12.35 -24.56 16.29
CA ASN A 229 -13.13 -25.28 15.28
C ASN A 229 -12.24 -26.14 14.37
N VAL A 230 -11.94 -27.37 14.79
CA VAL A 230 -11.07 -28.31 14.04
C VAL A 230 -11.60 -28.64 12.64
N LYS A 231 -12.92 -28.60 12.44
CA LYS A 231 -13.53 -28.81 11.12
C LYS A 231 -13.22 -27.66 10.16
N ALA A 232 -13.11 -26.43 10.66
CA ALA A 232 -12.70 -25.28 9.87
C ALA A 232 -11.21 -25.39 9.49
N TRP A 233 -10.34 -25.77 10.44
CA TRP A 233 -8.92 -26.03 10.18
C TRP A 233 -8.68 -27.11 9.12
N TYR A 234 -9.40 -28.24 9.21
CA TYR A 234 -9.31 -29.30 8.20
C TYR A 234 -9.72 -28.83 6.80
N ARG A 235 -10.82 -28.07 6.69
CA ARG A 235 -11.29 -27.53 5.41
C ARG A 235 -10.34 -26.48 4.86
N LEU A 236 -9.76 -25.64 5.72
CA LEU A 236 -8.75 -24.65 5.35
C LEU A 236 -7.48 -25.33 4.78
N ALA A 237 -6.96 -26.34 5.48
CA ALA A 237 -5.82 -27.12 5.01
C ALA A 237 -6.11 -27.80 3.65
N LYS A 238 -7.32 -28.32 3.47
CA LYS A 238 -7.77 -28.90 2.20
C LYS A 238 -7.92 -27.85 1.10
N ALA A 239 -8.39 -26.66 1.41
CA ALA A 239 -8.43 -25.55 0.45
C ALA A 239 -7.02 -25.15 0.01
N TYR A 240 -6.08 -25.01 0.93
CA TYR A 240 -4.68 -24.72 0.61
C TYR A 240 -4.00 -25.82 -0.19
N GLN A 241 -4.31 -27.10 0.08
CA GLN A 241 -3.88 -28.20 -0.76
C GLN A 241 -4.33 -28.01 -2.22
N MET A 242 -5.59 -27.67 -2.43
CA MET A 242 -6.18 -27.52 -3.76
C MET A 242 -5.68 -26.24 -4.47
N LEU A 243 -5.39 -25.18 -3.71
CA LEU A 243 -4.76 -23.95 -4.19
C LEU A 243 -3.22 -24.09 -4.35
N GLN A 244 -2.64 -25.25 -4.05
CA GLN A 244 -1.20 -25.51 -4.08
C GLN A 244 -0.36 -24.58 -3.19
N ARG A 245 -0.96 -24.01 -2.15
CA ARG A 245 -0.28 -23.19 -1.14
C ARG A 245 0.20 -24.11 -0.01
N TRP A 246 1.26 -24.86 -0.26
CA TRP A 246 1.72 -25.96 0.61
C TRP A 246 2.14 -25.52 2.01
N GLU A 247 2.71 -24.32 2.11
CA GLU A 247 3.20 -23.78 3.38
C GLU A 247 2.06 -23.52 4.36
N GLU A 248 1.09 -22.71 3.94
CA GLU A 248 -0.11 -22.42 4.73
C GLU A 248 -0.95 -23.67 4.99
N ALA A 249 -0.93 -24.67 4.08
CA ALA A 249 -1.55 -25.97 4.32
C ALA A 249 -0.90 -26.69 5.52
N GLY A 250 0.44 -26.63 5.63
CA GLY A 250 1.16 -27.20 6.77
C GLY A 250 0.82 -26.49 8.07
N ASP A 251 0.81 -25.16 8.04
CA ASP A 251 0.51 -24.33 9.21
C ASP A 251 -0.92 -24.56 9.70
N ALA A 252 -1.91 -24.62 8.79
CA ALA A 252 -3.30 -24.92 9.14
C ALA A 252 -3.48 -26.32 9.75
N ILE A 253 -2.70 -27.33 9.32
CA ILE A 253 -2.73 -28.68 9.90
C ILE A 253 -2.13 -28.67 11.30
N GLU A 254 -1.01 -27.98 11.49
CA GLU A 254 -0.34 -27.88 12.79
C GLU A 254 -1.21 -27.13 13.79
N SER A 255 -1.83 -26.00 13.41
CA SER A 255 -2.79 -25.27 14.24
C SER A 255 -4.01 -26.12 14.59
N GLY A 256 -4.57 -26.87 13.63
CA GLY A 256 -5.70 -27.77 13.90
C GLY A 256 -5.37 -28.94 14.83
N LEU A 257 -4.13 -29.43 14.83
CA LEU A 257 -3.66 -30.47 15.77
C LEU A 257 -3.27 -29.92 17.14
N ALA A 258 -3.00 -28.61 17.24
CA ALA A 258 -2.68 -27.92 18.49
C ALA A 258 -3.93 -27.57 19.32
N VAL A 259 -5.14 -27.75 18.77
CA VAL A 259 -6.40 -27.56 19.52
C VAL A 259 -6.54 -28.66 20.58
N ASP A 260 -6.88 -28.25 21.79
CA ASP A 260 -7.01 -29.13 22.96
C ASP A 260 -7.95 -30.32 22.68
N GLY A 261 -7.44 -31.54 22.89
CA GLY A 261 -8.20 -32.79 22.72
C GLY A 261 -8.19 -33.39 21.31
N GLU A 262 -7.60 -32.73 20.30
CA GLU A 262 -7.66 -33.14 18.88
C GLU A 262 -6.29 -33.52 18.28
N GLU A 263 -5.27 -33.70 19.13
CA GLU A 263 -3.90 -34.11 18.77
C GLU A 263 -3.83 -35.40 17.94
N ASN A 264 -4.83 -36.27 18.06
CA ASN A 264 -4.93 -37.57 17.39
C ASN A 264 -5.99 -37.62 16.29
N ASN A 265 -6.46 -36.47 15.81
CA ASN A 265 -7.44 -36.43 14.74
C ASN A 265 -6.92 -37.18 13.49
N LYS A 266 -7.64 -38.26 13.13
CA LYS A 266 -7.23 -39.18 12.07
C LYS A 266 -7.18 -38.48 10.71
N ASP A 267 -8.06 -37.52 10.45
CA ASP A 267 -8.19 -36.90 9.14
C ASP A 267 -7.12 -35.84 8.90
N LEU A 268 -6.78 -35.04 9.91
CA LEU A 268 -5.65 -34.11 9.86
C LEU A 268 -4.31 -34.85 9.74
N ARG A 269 -4.09 -35.94 10.48
CA ARG A 269 -2.85 -36.73 10.35
C ARG A 269 -2.71 -37.44 9.00
N LYS A 270 -3.81 -37.90 8.40
CA LYS A 270 -3.78 -38.43 7.02
C LYS A 270 -3.38 -37.34 6.03
N LEU A 271 -3.96 -36.14 6.17
CA LEU A 271 -3.64 -35.00 5.32
C LEU A 271 -2.18 -34.55 5.50
N GLN A 272 -1.69 -34.53 6.74
CA GLN A 272 -0.29 -34.23 7.07
C GLN A 272 0.68 -35.19 6.38
N LYS A 273 0.43 -36.51 6.46
CA LYS A 273 1.26 -37.53 5.81
C LYS A 273 1.24 -37.41 4.29
N LEU A 274 0.10 -37.05 3.71
CA LEU A 274 -0.03 -36.89 2.26
C LEU A 274 0.73 -35.65 1.76
N LEU A 275 0.79 -34.58 2.57
CA LEU A 275 1.38 -33.30 2.19
C LEU A 275 2.81 -33.09 2.69
N SER A 276 3.34 -33.96 3.55
CA SER A 276 4.62 -33.78 4.26
C SER A 276 5.76 -33.37 3.34
N ASP A 277 5.95 -34.08 2.22
CA ASP A 277 7.06 -33.81 1.31
C ASP A 277 6.93 -32.47 0.60
N ARG A 278 5.70 -32.07 0.25
CA ARG A 278 5.42 -30.79 -0.40
C ARG A 278 5.57 -29.63 0.58
N ILE A 279 5.08 -29.81 1.81
CA ILE A 279 5.23 -28.84 2.90
C ILE A 279 6.72 -28.63 3.21
N GLN A 280 7.50 -29.71 3.36
CA GLN A 280 8.93 -29.64 3.66
C GLN A 280 9.72 -28.94 2.53
N LYS A 281 9.40 -29.25 1.27
CA LYS A 281 10.02 -28.54 0.13
C LYS A 281 9.66 -27.05 0.12
N ALA A 282 8.39 -26.71 0.34
CA ALA A 282 7.93 -25.31 0.39
C ALA A 282 8.59 -24.52 1.54
N ARG A 283 8.65 -25.10 2.75
CA ARG A 283 9.31 -24.48 3.92
C ARG A 283 10.81 -24.26 3.68
N LYS A 284 11.52 -25.24 3.10
CA LYS A 284 12.93 -25.07 2.72
C LYS A 284 13.11 -23.94 1.70
N PHE A 285 12.23 -23.86 0.70
CA PHE A 285 12.28 -22.79 -0.30
C PHE A 285 12.02 -21.41 0.32
N ARG A 286 11.05 -21.29 1.24
CA ARG A 286 10.83 -20.07 2.04
C ARG A 286 12.06 -19.69 2.85
N GLN A 287 12.64 -20.61 3.61
CA GLN A 287 13.83 -20.34 4.42
C GLN A 287 15.01 -19.88 3.55
N GLN A 288 15.21 -20.47 2.37
CA GLN A 288 16.22 -20.02 1.42
C GLN A 288 15.93 -18.61 0.89
N ARG A 289 14.68 -18.28 0.58
CA ARG A 289 14.28 -16.92 0.16
C ARG A 289 14.50 -15.89 1.28
N GLU A 290 14.08 -16.18 2.49
CA GLU A 290 14.25 -15.31 3.66
C GLU A 290 15.73 -15.11 4.00
N ARG A 291 16.54 -16.18 3.92
CA ARG A 291 17.99 -16.09 4.09
C ARG A 291 18.64 -15.19 3.03
N LYS A 292 18.31 -15.40 1.75
CA LYS A 292 18.80 -14.53 0.66
C LYS A 292 18.37 -13.08 0.84
N ARG A 293 17.15 -12.84 1.33
CA ARG A 293 16.65 -11.50 1.69
C ARG A 293 17.50 -10.88 2.79
N ALA A 294 17.70 -11.59 3.90
CA ALA A 294 18.48 -11.10 5.03
C ALA A 294 19.94 -10.81 4.65
N GLU A 295 20.58 -11.71 3.88
CA GLU A 295 21.94 -11.53 3.38
C GLU A 295 22.07 -10.27 2.51
N ARG A 296 21.11 -10.01 1.61
CA ARG A 296 21.13 -8.83 0.74
C ARG A 296 20.86 -7.54 1.51
N VAL A 297 19.89 -7.54 2.43
CA VAL A 297 19.59 -6.40 3.31
C VAL A 297 20.82 -6.04 4.14
N MET A 298 21.52 -7.03 4.69
CA MET A 298 22.77 -6.80 5.41
C MET A 298 23.87 -6.20 4.52
N LYS A 299 24.03 -6.69 3.29
CA LYS A 299 25.00 -6.12 2.32
C LYS A 299 24.69 -4.66 2.02
N ILE A 300 23.44 -4.32 1.69
CA ILE A 300 23.02 -2.94 1.39
C ILE A 300 23.26 -2.03 2.60
N LYS A 301 22.91 -2.50 3.81
CA LYS A 301 23.16 -1.74 5.04
C LYS A 301 24.65 -1.50 5.28
N LYS A 302 25.51 -2.48 4.94
CA LYS A 302 26.97 -2.34 5.01
C LYS A 302 27.48 -1.29 4.01
N VAL A 303 26.99 -1.32 2.77
CA VAL A 303 27.31 -0.32 1.73
C VAL A 303 26.92 1.08 2.19
N TRP A 304 25.69 1.26 2.70
CA TRP A 304 25.23 2.55 3.21
C TRP A 304 26.13 3.06 4.34
N LYS A 305 26.49 2.19 5.29
CA LYS A 305 27.37 2.55 6.40
C LYS A 305 28.75 3.01 5.89
N HIS A 306 29.33 2.28 4.94
CA HIS A 306 30.60 2.66 4.31
C HIS A 306 30.52 4.02 3.59
N CYS A 307 29.43 4.27 2.84
CA CYS A 307 29.20 5.55 2.16
C CYS A 307 29.22 6.73 3.14
N GLN A 308 28.63 6.53 4.33
CA GLN A 308 28.61 7.54 5.39
C GLN A 308 29.98 7.71 6.06
N GLU A 309 30.70 6.63 6.36
CA GLU A 309 31.99 6.65 7.05
C GLU A 309 33.13 7.21 6.18
N THR A 310 33.11 6.96 4.87
CA THR A 310 34.19 7.29 3.93
C THR A 310 34.20 8.76 3.46
N GLY A 311 33.30 9.60 3.98
CA GLY A 311 33.26 11.03 3.63
C GLY A 311 31.97 11.47 2.93
N GLY A 312 30.90 10.67 3.00
CA GLY A 312 29.57 11.08 2.54
C GLY A 312 29.31 10.83 1.06
N ILE A 313 29.64 9.64 0.54
CA ILE A 313 29.25 9.23 -0.81
C ILE A 313 27.73 9.35 -0.94
N LYS A 314 27.29 10.21 -1.86
CA LYS A 314 25.86 10.48 -2.09
C LYS A 314 25.27 9.41 -2.99
N LEU A 315 24.17 8.81 -2.55
CA LEU A 315 23.45 7.79 -3.32
C LEU A 315 22.16 8.38 -3.88
N GLY A 316 21.85 8.04 -5.13
CA GLY A 316 20.66 8.53 -5.80
C GLY A 316 19.67 7.42 -6.15
N ARG A 317 18.37 7.66 -5.97
CA ARG A 317 17.31 6.80 -6.52
C ARG A 317 16.86 7.30 -7.88
N ILE A 318 16.45 6.37 -8.72
CA ILE A 318 15.84 6.61 -10.02
C ILE A 318 14.38 6.16 -9.96
N PRO A 319 13.47 6.75 -10.76
CA PRO A 319 12.11 6.25 -10.89
C PRO A 319 12.06 4.76 -11.25
N LEU A 320 11.31 3.97 -10.49
CA LEU A 320 11.21 2.51 -10.67
C LEU A 320 10.13 2.08 -11.67
N VAL A 321 9.25 2.99 -12.08
CA VAL A 321 8.12 2.71 -12.96
C VAL A 321 8.08 3.77 -14.06
N ALA A 322 8.11 3.35 -15.32
CA ALA A 322 7.78 4.21 -16.44
C ALA A 322 6.25 4.33 -16.55
N THR A 323 5.74 5.54 -16.80
CA THR A 323 4.35 5.69 -17.22
C THR A 323 4.25 5.34 -18.70
N VAL A 324 3.47 4.31 -19.03
CA VAL A 324 2.61 4.43 -20.20
C VAL A 324 1.71 5.64 -19.93
N THR A 325 1.56 6.51 -20.93
CA THR A 325 0.69 7.69 -20.88
C THR A 325 -0.60 7.41 -20.10
N ASP A 326 -0.99 8.30 -19.19
CA ASP A 326 -2.27 8.26 -18.46
C ASP A 326 -3.50 8.45 -19.39
N ALA A 327 -3.38 8.10 -20.68
CA ALA A 327 -4.51 7.98 -21.58
C ALA A 327 -5.20 6.67 -21.25
N GLU A 328 -6.18 6.77 -20.36
CA GLU A 328 -7.32 5.86 -20.27
C GLU A 328 -8.03 5.85 -21.64
N GLU A 329 -7.52 5.09 -22.60
CA GLU A 329 -8.28 4.73 -23.80
C GLU A 329 -8.07 3.24 -24.08
N ASP A 330 -9.19 2.52 -24.00
CA ASP A 330 -9.41 1.14 -24.38
C ASP A 330 -8.90 0.84 -25.81
N ASP A 331 -7.62 0.52 -25.94
CA ASP A 331 -7.06 -0.08 -27.16
C ASP A 331 -6.23 -1.31 -26.77
N ASP A 332 -6.82 -2.49 -26.97
CA ASP A 332 -6.22 -3.82 -26.76
C ASP A 332 -5.02 -4.14 -27.69
N ASP A 333 -4.56 -3.19 -28.51
CA ASP A 333 -3.51 -3.40 -29.52
C ASP A 333 -2.46 -2.25 -29.59
N ARG A 334 -2.08 -1.67 -28.44
CA ARG A 334 -0.84 -0.88 -28.38
C ARG A 334 0.29 -1.73 -27.82
N ASP A 335 1.13 -2.21 -28.73
CA ASP A 335 2.48 -2.73 -28.47
C ASP A 335 3.09 -2.05 -27.23
N GLU A 336 3.28 -2.82 -26.14
CA GLU A 336 3.97 -2.45 -24.89
C GLU A 336 5.48 -2.22 -25.13
N SER A 337 5.81 -1.43 -26.16
CA SER A 337 7.15 -1.27 -26.69
C SER A 337 7.54 0.21 -26.70
N ARG A 338 7.72 0.78 -25.50
CA ARG A 338 8.71 1.84 -25.28
C ARG A 338 9.10 1.91 -23.80
N TRP A 339 10.36 1.53 -23.57
CA TRP A 339 10.98 1.12 -22.30
C TRP A 339 10.57 -0.29 -21.90
N HIS A 340 11.31 -1.27 -22.42
CA HIS A 340 11.20 -2.66 -22.00
C HIS A 340 11.09 -2.74 -20.48
N PHE A 341 10.34 -3.73 -20.00
CA PHE A 341 10.48 -4.29 -18.67
C PHE A 341 11.96 -4.63 -18.42
N HIS A 342 12.77 -3.64 -18.04
CA HIS A 342 14.13 -3.84 -17.57
C HIS A 342 14.00 -4.30 -16.13
N LEU A 343 13.61 -5.57 -15.99
CA LEU A 343 13.80 -6.33 -14.77
C LEU A 343 15.19 -5.97 -14.22
N PRO A 344 15.32 -5.54 -12.95
CA PRO A 344 16.59 -5.24 -12.33
C PRO A 344 17.36 -6.55 -12.10
N HIS A 345 17.84 -7.19 -13.17
CA HIS A 345 18.69 -8.35 -13.02
C HIS A 345 20.04 -7.89 -12.44
N THR A 346 20.65 -8.72 -11.60
CA THR A 346 22.10 -8.92 -11.40
C THR A 346 23.10 -7.76 -11.26
N GLY A 347 22.67 -6.57 -10.82
CA GLY A 347 23.63 -5.52 -10.43
C GLY A 347 24.47 -5.97 -9.25
N GLN A 348 25.79 -6.00 -9.41
CA GLN A 348 26.66 -6.35 -8.30
C GLN A 348 26.68 -5.19 -7.30
N LEU A 349 26.27 -5.48 -6.07
CA LEU A 349 26.46 -4.53 -4.97
C LEU A 349 27.96 -4.26 -4.79
N PRO A 350 28.34 -3.03 -4.39
CA PRO A 350 29.71 -2.75 -3.99
C PRO A 350 30.16 -3.79 -2.97
N SER A 351 31.36 -4.33 -3.19
CA SER A 351 31.90 -5.42 -2.39
C SER A 351 33.19 -4.98 -1.72
N GLU A 352 33.40 -5.47 -0.51
CA GLU A 352 34.63 -5.23 0.23
C GLU A 352 35.49 -6.49 0.17
N GLU A 353 36.68 -6.37 -0.40
CA GLU A 353 37.71 -7.41 -0.41
C GLU A 353 38.95 -6.90 0.32
N HIS A 354 39.41 -7.63 1.34
CA HIS A 354 40.61 -7.30 2.10
C HIS A 354 40.65 -5.87 2.69
N GLY A 355 39.50 -5.29 3.03
CA GLY A 355 39.39 -3.93 3.59
C GLY A 355 39.36 -2.82 2.54
N VAL A 356 39.36 -3.16 1.25
CA VAL A 356 39.20 -2.22 0.14
C VAL A 356 37.83 -2.44 -0.49
N TRP A 357 37.08 -1.36 -0.65
CA TRP A 357 35.80 -1.39 -1.35
C TRP A 357 36.01 -1.30 -2.85
N ALA A 358 35.23 -2.07 -3.59
CA ALA A 358 35.17 -2.03 -5.04
C ALA A 358 33.75 -1.73 -5.49
N TRP A 359 33.64 -0.88 -6.50
CA TRP A 359 32.38 -0.46 -7.09
C TRP A 359 32.26 -0.96 -8.53
N PRO A 360 31.04 -1.27 -8.98
CA PRO A 360 30.79 -1.44 -10.40
C PRO A 360 30.82 -0.09 -11.11
N CYS A 361 31.53 -0.01 -12.23
CA CYS A 361 31.65 1.19 -13.04
C CYS A 361 31.25 0.92 -14.49
N MET A 362 30.60 1.89 -15.12
CA MET A 362 30.29 1.91 -16.54
C MET A 362 31.05 3.05 -17.20
N PHE A 363 31.75 2.72 -18.27
CA PHE A 363 32.43 3.68 -19.12
C PHE A 363 31.65 3.82 -20.41
N LEU A 364 31.22 5.05 -20.72
CA LEU A 364 30.45 5.36 -21.91
C LEU A 364 31.36 6.04 -22.94
N TYR A 365 31.20 5.65 -24.20
CA TYR A 365 31.92 6.20 -25.36
C TYR A 365 30.92 6.77 -26.36
N PRO A 366 30.32 7.95 -26.09
CA PRO A 366 29.23 8.46 -26.92
C PRO A 366 29.64 8.72 -28.38
N SER A 367 30.92 9.02 -28.64
CA SER A 367 31.44 9.21 -30.00
C SER A 367 31.25 7.97 -30.90
N HIS A 368 31.26 6.77 -30.31
CA HIS A 368 31.17 5.50 -31.03
C HIS A 368 29.92 4.68 -30.66
N ASN A 369 29.05 5.22 -29.80
CA ASN A 369 27.88 4.53 -29.25
C ASN A 369 28.23 3.16 -28.62
N GLN A 370 29.33 3.14 -27.86
CA GLN A 370 29.84 1.96 -27.15
C GLN A 370 29.86 2.19 -25.64
N SER A 371 29.95 1.11 -24.88
CA SER A 371 30.09 1.15 -23.43
C SER A 371 30.77 -0.10 -22.89
N ASP A 372 31.59 0.06 -21.85
CA ASP A 372 32.21 -1.05 -21.13
C ASP A 372 31.80 -1.07 -19.66
N TYR A 373 31.56 -2.28 -19.14
CA TYR A 373 31.20 -2.52 -17.74
C TYR A 373 32.35 -3.15 -16.97
N VAL A 374 32.88 -2.44 -15.98
CA VAL A 374 33.88 -2.93 -15.04
C VAL A 374 33.20 -3.32 -13.74
N LYS A 375 33.19 -4.63 -13.49
CA LYS A 375 32.49 -5.23 -12.35
C LYS A 375 33.09 -4.88 -10.98
N HIS A 376 34.42 -4.75 -10.92
CA HIS A 376 35.16 -4.46 -9.69
C HIS A 376 36.22 -3.41 -9.97
N PHE A 377 35.95 -2.16 -9.61
CA PHE A 377 36.92 -1.08 -9.61
C PHE A 377 37.17 -0.68 -8.15
N ALA A 378 38.39 -0.95 -7.66
CA ALA A 378 38.76 -0.66 -6.28
C ALA A 378 38.81 0.85 -6.02
N GLU A 379 38.33 1.30 -4.85
CA GLU A 379 38.35 2.70 -4.44
C GLU A 379 39.75 3.30 -4.43
N SER A 380 40.77 2.51 -4.07
CA SER A 380 42.16 2.93 -4.02
C SER A 380 42.86 2.98 -5.38
N GLU A 381 42.24 2.42 -6.42
CA GLU A 381 42.83 2.35 -7.75
C GLU A 381 42.65 3.68 -8.50
N MET A 382 43.70 4.09 -9.22
CA MET A 382 43.69 5.30 -10.04
C MET A 382 42.95 5.05 -11.36
N LEU A 383 42.20 6.05 -11.83
CA LEU A 383 41.54 5.97 -13.14
C LEU A 383 42.55 5.71 -14.26
N ALA A 384 43.73 6.33 -14.21
CA ALA A 384 44.78 6.13 -15.20
C ALA A 384 45.23 4.66 -15.32
N LEU A 385 45.33 3.93 -14.20
CA LEU A 385 45.72 2.52 -14.22
C LEU A 385 44.63 1.67 -14.88
N ARG A 386 43.36 1.92 -14.54
CA ARG A 386 42.23 1.22 -15.15
C ARG A 386 42.10 1.55 -16.63
N MET A 387 42.28 2.82 -16.99
CA MET A 387 42.24 3.26 -18.39
C MET A 387 43.40 2.69 -19.20
N ALA A 388 44.61 2.58 -18.65
CA ALA A 388 45.72 1.94 -19.35
C ALA A 388 45.50 0.43 -19.58
N GLU A 389 44.78 -0.25 -18.68
CA GLU A 389 44.37 -1.65 -18.88
C GLU A 389 43.34 -1.78 -20.01
N MET A 390 42.38 -0.86 -20.07
CA MET A 390 41.31 -0.88 -21.09
C MET A 390 41.77 -0.33 -22.46
N PHE A 391 42.61 0.70 -22.44
CA PHE A 391 43.06 1.51 -23.58
C PHE A 391 44.59 1.64 -23.56
N PRO A 392 45.32 0.56 -23.87
CA PRO A 392 46.78 0.57 -23.86
C PRO A 392 47.34 1.55 -24.89
N GLU A 393 48.53 2.09 -24.63
CA GLU A 393 49.25 2.91 -25.59
C GLU A 393 49.70 2.09 -26.79
N LEU A 394 49.63 2.68 -27.99
CA LEU A 394 50.17 2.06 -29.20
C LEU A 394 51.68 2.27 -29.23
N GLU A 395 52.44 1.17 -29.08
CA GLU A 395 53.91 1.21 -29.06
C GLU A 395 54.51 1.52 -30.45
N ASP A 396 53.78 1.24 -31.53
CA ASP A 396 54.23 1.41 -32.92
C ASP A 396 53.32 2.37 -33.71
N LEU A 397 53.93 3.24 -34.54
CA LEU A 397 53.25 4.20 -35.44
C LEU A 397 52.32 3.57 -36.50
N GLY A 398 52.21 2.24 -36.54
CA GLY A 398 51.30 1.48 -37.41
C GLY A 398 50.55 0.35 -36.68
N GLY A 399 50.54 0.37 -35.35
CA GLY A 399 49.74 -0.58 -34.56
C GLY A 399 48.25 -0.26 -34.65
N GLU A 400 47.43 -1.30 -34.81
CA GLU A 400 45.97 -1.21 -34.70
C GLU A 400 45.56 -1.34 -33.23
N THR A 401 44.51 -0.63 -32.79
CA THR A 401 44.02 -0.81 -31.43
C THR A 401 43.47 -2.22 -31.23
N PRO A 402 43.47 -2.73 -29.99
CA PRO A 402 42.79 -3.99 -29.67
C PRO A 402 41.25 -3.89 -29.77
N MET A 403 40.69 -2.69 -29.97
CA MET A 403 39.25 -2.43 -29.98
C MET A 403 38.72 -2.35 -31.42
N PRO A 404 37.90 -3.32 -31.87
CA PRO A 404 37.45 -3.39 -33.27
C PRO A 404 36.58 -2.22 -33.75
N TRP A 405 36.07 -1.40 -32.82
CA TRP A 405 35.20 -0.26 -33.08
C TRP A 405 35.94 1.08 -33.15
N ASP A 406 37.21 1.13 -32.73
CA ASP A 406 38.05 2.34 -32.83
C ASP A 406 38.88 2.29 -34.13
N TYR A 407 38.22 2.62 -35.25
CA TYR A 407 38.85 2.58 -36.58
C TYR A 407 39.93 3.65 -36.79
N ASN A 408 39.91 4.71 -35.98
CA ASN A 408 40.82 5.84 -36.12
C ASN A 408 42.01 5.78 -35.15
N ASN A 409 42.07 4.75 -34.28
CA ASN A 409 43.08 4.60 -33.24
C ASN A 409 43.18 5.82 -32.30
N GLU A 410 42.04 6.39 -31.93
CA GLU A 410 41.96 7.62 -31.13
C GLU A 410 41.85 7.34 -29.63
N PHE A 411 41.52 6.11 -29.22
CA PHE A 411 41.37 5.74 -27.81
C PHE A 411 42.66 5.20 -27.22
N SER A 412 43.62 6.10 -26.97
CA SER A 412 44.83 5.83 -26.20
C SER A 412 44.76 6.50 -24.83
N CYS A 413 45.22 5.84 -23.76
CA CYS A 413 45.11 6.34 -22.39
C CYS A 413 45.54 7.81 -22.22
N SER A 414 46.59 8.26 -22.90
CA SER A 414 47.11 9.64 -22.87
C SER A 414 46.23 10.68 -23.56
N GLN A 415 45.36 10.27 -24.49
CA GLN A 415 44.50 11.17 -25.27
C GLN A 415 43.05 11.19 -24.78
N LEU A 416 42.73 10.47 -23.70
CA LEU A 416 41.37 10.35 -23.20
C LEU A 416 41.05 11.41 -22.15
N ALA A 417 39.94 12.12 -22.35
CA ALA A 417 39.32 12.97 -21.36
C ALA A 417 38.15 12.23 -20.70
N VAL A 418 38.16 12.20 -19.36
CA VAL A 418 37.14 11.54 -18.54
C VAL A 418 36.25 12.57 -17.87
N TYR A 419 34.94 12.30 -17.88
CA TYR A 419 33.93 13.14 -17.25
C TYR A 419 32.98 12.31 -16.39
N PHE A 420 32.34 12.94 -15.41
CA PHE A 420 31.10 12.45 -14.83
C PHE A 420 30.03 13.55 -14.87
N GLU A 421 28.77 13.14 -14.95
CA GLU A 421 27.60 14.03 -14.97
C GLU A 421 27.15 14.40 -13.56
N ILE A 422 26.83 15.67 -13.35
CA ILE A 422 26.21 16.17 -12.12
C ILE A 422 24.71 15.92 -12.21
N GLN A 423 24.27 14.81 -11.61
CA GLN A 423 22.86 14.36 -11.68
C GLN A 423 21.91 15.18 -10.80
N VAL A 424 22.45 15.83 -9.75
CA VAL A 424 21.68 16.66 -8.82
C VAL A 424 22.34 18.03 -8.79
N PRO A 425 21.77 19.04 -9.47
CA PRO A 425 22.32 20.40 -9.42
C PRO A 425 22.25 20.94 -7.99
N ASP A 426 23.27 21.71 -7.59
CA ASP A 426 23.41 22.28 -6.23
C ASP A 426 22.42 23.42 -5.95
N THR A 427 21.52 23.69 -6.88
CA THR A 427 20.45 24.67 -6.74
C THR A 427 19.45 24.23 -5.68
N GLU A 428 18.98 25.16 -4.84
CA GLU A 428 17.98 24.95 -3.76
C GLU A 428 16.59 24.45 -4.25
N GLU A 429 16.51 24.00 -5.50
CA GLU A 429 15.33 23.48 -6.16
C GLU A 429 14.87 22.19 -5.48
N ARG A 430 13.83 22.33 -4.65
CA ARG A 430 13.18 21.19 -3.99
C ARG A 430 12.41 20.27 -4.96
N VAL A 431 12.21 20.70 -6.20
CA VAL A 431 11.38 20.00 -7.19
C VAL A 431 12.27 19.41 -8.26
N ILE A 432 12.43 18.09 -8.22
CA ILE A 432 13.28 17.32 -9.13
C ILE A 432 12.46 16.89 -10.33
N HIS A 433 13.02 17.01 -11.54
CA HIS A 433 12.36 16.51 -12.75
C HIS A 433 12.18 14.99 -12.66
N PRO A 434 11.05 14.42 -13.10
CA PRO A 434 10.80 12.97 -13.01
C PRO A 434 11.84 12.07 -13.68
N GLU A 435 12.65 12.59 -14.61
CA GLU A 435 13.72 11.81 -15.27
C GLU A 435 15.09 11.95 -14.58
N HIS A 436 15.20 12.81 -13.57
CA HIS A 436 16.45 13.07 -12.85
C HIS A 436 16.58 12.20 -11.60
N VAL A 437 17.81 12.06 -11.13
CA VAL A 437 18.14 11.27 -9.95
C VAL A 437 17.71 12.02 -8.69
N GLU A 438 17.00 11.35 -7.79
CA GLU A 438 16.63 11.90 -6.48
C GLU A 438 17.63 11.44 -5.41
N LEU A 439 18.17 12.37 -4.62
CA LEU A 439 19.12 12.05 -3.55
C LEU A 439 18.47 11.24 -2.42
N LEU A 440 19.06 10.09 -2.08
CA LEU A 440 18.70 9.30 -0.91
C LEU A 440 19.36 9.87 0.35
N ARG A 441 18.55 10.52 1.19
CA ARG A 441 19.04 11.23 2.39
C ARG A 441 19.18 10.32 3.61
N ASP A 442 18.22 9.43 3.81
CA ASP A 442 18.12 8.62 5.03
C ASP A 442 18.34 7.14 4.75
N GLN A 443 18.88 6.43 5.75
CA GLN A 443 19.00 4.98 5.69
C GLN A 443 17.63 4.32 5.44
N ALA A 444 16.57 4.80 6.08
CA ALA A 444 15.23 4.25 5.93
C ALA A 444 14.70 4.39 4.49
N THR A 445 14.89 5.55 3.85
CA THR A 445 14.49 5.78 2.45
C THR A 445 15.29 4.90 1.50
N THR A 446 16.59 4.75 1.75
CA THR A 446 17.47 3.86 0.98
C THR A 446 17.02 2.41 1.06
N MET A 447 16.77 1.91 2.27
CA MET A 447 16.32 0.52 2.45
C MET A 447 14.96 0.28 1.78
N ARG A 448 13.99 1.19 1.94
CA ARG A 448 12.67 1.09 1.30
C ARG A 448 12.77 1.07 -0.22
N PHE A 449 13.62 1.92 -0.79
CA PHE A 449 13.86 1.93 -2.24
C PHE A 449 14.36 0.57 -2.72
N TYR A 450 15.39 -0.01 -2.09
CA TYR A 450 15.90 -1.32 -2.51
C TYR A 450 14.94 -2.48 -2.24
N GLU A 451 14.14 -2.42 -1.18
CA GLU A 451 13.06 -3.38 -0.96
C GLU A 451 12.00 -3.29 -2.07
N SER A 452 11.66 -2.07 -2.50
CA SER A 452 10.71 -1.81 -3.60
C SER A 452 11.25 -2.36 -4.93
N CYS A 453 12.53 -2.10 -5.26
CA CYS A 453 13.19 -2.69 -6.43
C CYS A 453 13.08 -4.23 -6.46
N ARG A 454 13.24 -4.87 -5.30
CA ARG A 454 13.17 -6.32 -5.17
C ARG A 454 11.73 -6.84 -5.27
N ALA A 455 10.77 -6.16 -4.66
CA ALA A 455 9.36 -6.52 -4.77
C ALA A 455 8.90 -6.49 -6.24
N LEU A 456 9.31 -5.47 -7.00
CA LEU A 456 9.05 -5.35 -8.43
C LEU A 456 9.67 -6.47 -9.28
N GLN A 457 10.74 -7.12 -8.80
CA GLN A 457 11.34 -8.30 -9.42
C GLN A 457 10.41 -9.53 -9.39
N GLY A 458 9.36 -9.51 -8.56
CA GLY A 458 8.46 -10.65 -8.36
C GLY A 458 8.96 -11.67 -7.33
N ASP A 459 10.08 -11.39 -6.65
CA ASP A 459 10.63 -12.23 -5.58
C ASP A 459 9.64 -12.43 -4.41
N GLU A 460 8.75 -11.46 -4.19
CA GLU A 460 7.71 -11.48 -3.15
C GLU A 460 6.33 -11.90 -3.66
N GLY A 461 6.23 -12.28 -4.94
CA GLY A 461 4.98 -12.57 -5.61
C GLY A 461 4.35 -11.35 -6.28
N THR A 462 3.34 -11.61 -7.11
CA THR A 462 2.69 -10.61 -7.97
C THR A 462 1.95 -9.54 -7.15
N ALA A 463 1.27 -9.94 -6.07
CA ALA A 463 0.51 -9.01 -5.23
C ALA A 463 1.40 -7.92 -4.60
N MET A 464 2.58 -8.28 -4.08
CA MET A 464 3.49 -7.29 -3.51
C MET A 464 4.10 -6.39 -4.60
N ALA A 465 4.41 -6.96 -5.78
CA ALA A 465 4.86 -6.18 -6.92
C ALA A 465 3.81 -5.14 -7.34
N GLU A 466 2.52 -5.49 -7.36
CA GLU A 466 1.41 -4.59 -7.67
C GLU A 466 1.28 -3.45 -6.65
N VAL A 467 1.35 -3.78 -5.35
CA VAL A 467 1.35 -2.77 -4.27
C VAL A 467 2.51 -1.79 -4.46
N VAL A 468 3.72 -2.28 -4.72
CA VAL A 468 4.89 -1.42 -4.92
C VAL A 468 4.76 -0.59 -6.21
N ARG A 469 4.24 -1.14 -7.31
CA ARG A 469 3.94 -0.36 -8.52
C ARG A 469 2.98 0.78 -8.22
N ALA A 470 1.92 0.53 -7.45
CA ALA A 470 0.96 1.56 -7.09
C ALA A 470 1.60 2.67 -6.25
N VAL A 471 2.46 2.31 -5.29
CA VAL A 471 3.22 3.26 -4.47
C VAL A 471 4.17 4.11 -5.31
N GLU A 472 4.96 3.49 -6.20
CA GLU A 472 5.91 4.22 -7.06
C GLU A 472 5.20 5.09 -8.11
N ARG A 473 4.06 4.64 -8.66
CA ARG A 473 3.21 5.49 -9.53
C ARG A 473 2.69 6.71 -8.79
N LYS A 474 2.24 6.55 -7.54
CA LYS A 474 1.79 7.66 -6.70
C LYS A 474 2.92 8.65 -6.42
N HIS A 475 4.13 8.15 -6.13
CA HIS A 475 5.33 8.99 -5.94
C HIS A 475 5.66 9.79 -7.20
N LEU A 476 5.68 9.13 -8.36
CA LEU A 476 5.96 9.77 -9.65
C LEU A 476 4.90 10.81 -10.02
N TYR A 477 3.62 10.53 -9.78
CA TYR A 477 2.53 11.48 -9.97
C TYR A 477 2.72 12.74 -9.12
N GLN A 478 3.12 12.58 -7.85
CA GLN A 478 3.41 13.72 -6.97
C GLN A 478 4.58 14.54 -7.47
N GLN A 479 5.67 13.91 -7.94
CA GLN A 479 6.80 14.60 -8.54
C GLN A 479 6.40 15.38 -9.81
N ARG A 480 5.65 14.75 -10.72
CA ARG A 480 5.13 15.42 -11.93
C ARG A 480 4.25 16.61 -11.60
N LYS A 481 3.32 16.44 -10.66
CA LYS A 481 2.44 17.53 -10.22
C LYS A 481 3.23 18.69 -9.63
N ALA A 482 4.26 18.40 -8.83
CA ALA A 482 5.15 19.43 -8.29
C ALA A 482 5.94 20.14 -9.39
N TRP A 483 6.47 19.39 -10.37
CA TRP A 483 7.19 19.94 -11.53
C TRP A 483 6.30 20.84 -12.38
N THR A 484 5.14 20.33 -12.83
CA THR A 484 4.18 21.10 -13.63
C THR A 484 3.69 22.35 -12.91
N LYS A 485 3.47 22.27 -11.59
CA LYS A 485 3.09 23.44 -10.79
C LYS A 485 4.15 24.55 -10.82
N ARG A 486 5.43 24.19 -10.90
CA ARG A 486 6.54 25.14 -10.85
C ARG A 486 6.97 25.62 -12.24
N HIS A 487 7.03 24.74 -13.22
CA HIS A 487 7.55 25.00 -14.57
C HIS A 487 6.45 25.14 -15.63
N GLY A 488 5.17 25.04 -15.25
CA GLY A 488 4.01 25.21 -16.12
C GLY A 488 3.71 24.04 -17.07
N SER A 489 4.72 23.24 -17.42
CA SER A 489 4.59 22.08 -18.29
C SER A 489 5.50 20.93 -17.84
N LEU A 490 5.04 19.70 -18.03
CA LEU A 490 5.87 18.50 -17.88
C LEU A 490 6.95 18.43 -18.97
N TRP A 491 6.70 19.02 -20.14
CA TRP A 491 7.61 19.01 -21.29
C TRP A 491 8.67 20.11 -21.26
N ALA A 492 8.66 20.95 -20.23
CA ALA A 492 9.76 21.87 -19.96
C ALA A 492 10.99 21.03 -19.59
N LYS A 493 11.79 20.67 -20.59
CA LYS A 493 13.00 19.87 -20.39
C LYS A 493 13.96 20.69 -19.52
N PRO A 494 14.50 20.10 -18.44
CA PRO A 494 15.61 20.71 -17.73
C PRO A 494 16.81 20.87 -18.68
N ASP A 495 17.66 21.84 -18.37
CA ASP A 495 18.92 22.03 -19.09
C ASP A 495 19.77 20.73 -19.00
N PRO A 496 20.61 20.44 -20.01
CA PRO A 496 21.48 19.27 -19.98
C PRO A 496 22.34 19.23 -18.70
N CYS A 497 22.58 18.03 -18.19
CA CYS A 497 23.37 17.86 -16.96
C CYS A 497 24.76 18.48 -17.13
N SER A 498 25.16 19.35 -16.21
CA SER A 498 26.53 19.85 -16.21
C SER A 498 27.52 18.72 -15.87
N VAL A 499 28.76 18.84 -16.33
CA VAL A 499 29.78 17.78 -16.21
C VAL A 499 31.00 18.26 -15.46
N VAL A 500 31.72 17.33 -14.84
CA VAL A 500 33.01 17.58 -14.20
C VAL A 500 34.06 16.74 -14.91
N ARG A 501 35.16 17.38 -15.33
CA ARG A 501 36.32 16.69 -15.88
C ARG A 501 37.10 16.04 -14.73
N VAL A 502 37.53 14.80 -14.89
CA VAL A 502 38.33 14.08 -13.89
C VAL A 502 39.76 13.96 -14.40
N HIS A 503 40.72 14.34 -13.56
CA HIS A 503 42.13 14.12 -13.86
C HIS A 503 42.44 12.61 -13.75
N PRO A 504 43.12 11.97 -14.73
CA PRO A 504 43.35 10.52 -14.72
C PRO A 504 44.10 9.99 -13.47
N ALA A 505 44.94 10.81 -12.85
CA ALA A 505 45.62 10.46 -11.59
C ALA A 505 44.70 10.37 -10.36
N MET A 506 43.43 10.76 -10.48
CA MET A 506 42.46 10.60 -9.40
C MET A 506 42.19 9.13 -9.09
N THR A 507 42.02 8.82 -7.81
CA THR A 507 41.48 7.54 -7.37
C THR A 507 39.97 7.53 -7.48
N LEU A 508 39.38 6.35 -7.66
CA LEU A 508 37.92 6.21 -7.66
C LEU A 508 37.31 6.76 -6.37
N ARG A 509 37.98 6.55 -5.22
CA ARG A 509 37.57 7.13 -3.93
C ARG A 509 37.42 8.65 -4.01
N GLY A 510 38.43 9.33 -4.56
CA GLY A 510 38.42 10.79 -4.66
C GLY A 510 37.27 11.31 -5.52
N VAL A 511 36.92 10.59 -6.59
CA VAL A 511 35.73 10.89 -7.41
C VAL A 511 34.44 10.68 -6.63
N LEU A 512 34.30 9.55 -5.94
CA LEU A 512 33.10 9.20 -5.17
C LEU A 512 32.82 10.14 -3.99
N THR A 513 33.88 10.74 -3.43
CA THR A 513 33.78 11.70 -2.32
C THR A 513 33.54 13.14 -2.78
N ASP A 514 33.56 13.43 -4.09
CA ASP A 514 33.26 14.78 -4.58
C ASP A 514 31.80 15.13 -4.27
N HIS A 515 31.57 16.34 -3.74
CA HIS A 515 30.24 16.81 -3.34
C HIS A 515 29.23 16.86 -4.51
N ARG A 516 29.69 16.94 -5.76
CA ARG A 516 28.86 16.97 -6.98
C ARG A 516 28.56 15.56 -7.51
N MET A 517 29.33 14.56 -7.08
CA MET A 517 29.09 13.17 -7.47
C MET A 517 27.92 12.61 -6.65
N VAL A 518 26.89 12.16 -7.35
CA VAL A 518 25.81 11.34 -6.77
C VAL A 518 25.81 10.05 -7.55
N VAL A 519 26.10 8.93 -6.89
CA VAL A 519 26.10 7.62 -7.53
C VAL A 519 24.65 7.23 -7.81
N PRO A 520 24.21 7.24 -9.08
CA PRO A 520 22.87 6.85 -9.41
C PRO A 520 22.70 5.34 -9.21
N ASN A 521 21.51 4.95 -8.76
CA ASN A 521 21.05 3.59 -8.96
C ASN A 521 20.50 3.51 -10.40
N ALA A 522 21.42 3.41 -11.36
CA ALA A 522 21.22 3.68 -12.79
C ALA A 522 20.22 2.76 -13.54
N TRP A 523 19.73 3.34 -14.64
CA TRP A 523 18.51 3.04 -15.41
C TRP A 523 18.69 2.14 -16.64
N LEU A 524 19.91 1.93 -17.13
CA LEU A 524 20.16 1.11 -18.31
C LEU A 524 20.66 -0.27 -17.89
N ILE A 525 19.72 -1.22 -17.85
CA ILE A 525 19.99 -2.65 -17.80
C ILE A 525 20.78 -3.00 -16.52
N VAL A 526 20.11 -3.54 -15.50
CA VAL A 526 20.73 -4.57 -14.65
C VAL A 526 21.73 -4.07 -13.57
N PHE A 527 21.84 -2.78 -13.20
CA PHE A 527 22.86 -2.36 -12.19
C PHE A 527 22.36 -1.53 -11.00
N GLN A 528 22.76 -1.92 -9.78
CA GLN A 528 22.56 -1.16 -8.54
C GLN A 528 23.91 -0.54 -8.15
N PHE A 529 23.94 0.71 -7.66
CA PHE A 529 25.17 1.43 -7.29
C PHE A 529 26.19 1.61 -8.42
N LEU A 530 25.76 2.04 -9.61
CA LEU A 530 26.63 2.13 -10.78
C LEU A 530 27.27 3.52 -10.86
N VAL A 531 28.61 3.55 -10.90
CA VAL A 531 29.35 4.78 -11.18
C VAL A 531 29.51 4.89 -12.70
N THR A 532 29.12 6.03 -13.28
CA THR A 532 29.17 6.23 -14.73
C THR A 532 30.19 7.29 -15.09
N PHE A 533 31.08 6.95 -16.00
CA PHE A 533 32.06 7.84 -16.60
C PHE A 533 31.78 8.02 -18.08
N VAL A 534 31.87 9.24 -18.57
CA VAL A 534 31.77 9.57 -19.99
C VAL A 534 33.19 9.86 -20.49
N ILE A 535 33.62 9.12 -21.51
CA ILE A 535 34.98 9.19 -22.04
C ILE A 535 34.95 9.66 -23.49
N PHE A 536 35.83 10.60 -23.81
CA PHE A 536 36.07 11.07 -25.17
C PHE A 536 37.58 11.17 -25.46
N PRO A 537 38.02 10.91 -26.70
CA PRO A 537 39.32 11.36 -27.16
C PRO A 537 39.35 12.90 -27.24
N GLU A 538 40.43 13.53 -26.74
CA GLU A 538 40.57 15.00 -26.69
C GLU A 538 40.51 15.66 -28.08
N SER A 539 40.97 14.97 -29.12
CA SER A 539 41.00 15.46 -30.49
C SER A 539 39.69 15.24 -31.25
N HIS A 540 38.77 14.41 -30.73
CA HIS A 540 37.59 13.97 -31.48
C HIS A 540 36.52 15.08 -31.55
N PRO A 541 35.94 15.40 -32.72
CA PRO A 541 34.94 16.47 -32.88
C PRO A 541 33.71 16.36 -31.97
N ALA A 542 33.26 15.13 -31.65
CA ALA A 542 32.15 14.91 -30.72
C ALA A 542 32.46 15.37 -29.29
N HIS A 543 33.74 15.43 -28.88
CA HIS A 543 34.11 15.97 -27.58
C HIS A 543 33.78 17.46 -27.48
N ALA A 544 34.11 18.22 -28.53
CA ALA A 544 33.78 19.64 -28.63
C ALA A 544 32.27 19.88 -28.77
N ALA A 545 31.52 18.96 -29.41
CA ALA A 545 30.06 19.03 -29.45
C ALA A 545 29.44 18.77 -28.07
N TYR A 546 29.93 17.75 -27.37
CA TYR A 546 29.48 17.39 -26.03
C TYR A 546 29.66 18.55 -25.03
N LEU A 547 30.82 19.21 -25.05
CA LEU A 547 31.08 20.37 -24.18
C LEU A 547 30.29 21.64 -24.53
N LYS A 548 29.68 21.71 -25.71
CA LYS A 548 28.74 22.80 -26.04
C LYS A 548 27.36 22.57 -25.46
N GLU A 549 26.95 21.31 -25.33
CA GLU A 549 25.66 20.92 -24.76
C GLU A 549 25.75 20.81 -23.23
N HIS A 550 26.86 20.27 -22.70
CA HIS A 550 27.07 20.01 -21.29
C HIS A 550 28.14 20.96 -20.75
N GLU A 551 27.75 21.89 -19.88
CA GLU A 551 28.68 22.85 -19.27
C GLU A 551 29.68 22.10 -18.36
N CYS A 552 30.98 22.30 -18.61
CA CYS A 552 32.04 21.76 -17.76
C CYS A 552 32.29 22.70 -16.58
N VAL A 553 31.82 22.31 -15.39
CA VAL A 553 31.83 23.15 -14.17
C VAL A 553 33.20 23.18 -13.49
N GLY A 554 34.08 22.24 -13.80
CA GLY A 554 35.45 22.25 -13.28
C GLY A 554 36.24 20.97 -13.56
N LEU A 555 37.47 20.96 -13.05
CA LEU A 555 38.40 19.84 -13.12
C LEU A 555 38.65 19.31 -11.71
N LEU A 556 38.49 18.00 -11.53
CA LEU A 556 38.77 17.29 -10.29
C LEU A 556 40.20 16.74 -10.35
N GLU A 557 41.09 17.32 -9.55
CA GLU A 557 42.52 16.97 -9.47
C GLU A 557 42.89 16.42 -8.09
N PRO A 558 43.94 15.59 -7.99
CA PRO A 558 44.43 15.13 -6.69
C PRO A 558 44.91 16.32 -5.86
N THR A 559 44.53 16.37 -4.59
CA THR A 559 45.12 17.34 -3.66
C THR A 559 46.60 16.98 -3.43
N GLU A 560 47.50 17.95 -3.67
CA GLU A 560 48.96 17.84 -3.47
C GLU A 560 49.36 17.39 -2.05
#